data_AF-A0ABC9W6L3-F1
#
_entry.id   AF-A0ABC9W6L3-F1
#
_cell.length_a   1.000
_cell.length_b   1.000
_cell.length_c   1.000
_cell.angle_alpha   90.00
_cell.angle_beta   90.00
_cell.angle_gamma   90.00
#
_symmetry.space_group_name_H-M   'P 1'
#
loop_
_entity.id
_entity.type
_entity.pdbx_description
1 polymer ?
#
loop_
_entity_poly.entity_id
_entity_poly.type
_entity_poly.pdbx_seq_one_letter_code
_entity_poly.pdbx_strand_id
1 'polypeptide(L)'
;MVGGGGGGGAAGRARLLAVLLAGLLGGARGFGDEEERRCDAIRIAMCQNLGYNVTKMPNLVGHELQADAELQLTTFTPLIQYGCSSQLQFFLCSVYVPMCTEKINIPIGPCGGMCLSVKRRCEPVLKEFGFAWPDSLNCSKFPPQNDHPHVHGGPRG
;
A
#
# COMPACT_ATOMS: atom_id res chain seq x y z
N MET A 1 7.51 -61.13 53.00
CA MET A 1 8.96 -61.40 52.89
C MET A 1 9.30 -61.21 51.42
N VAL A 2 10.14 -60.31 50.94
CA VAL A 2 11.25 -59.48 51.45
C VAL A 2 11.20 -58.20 50.59
N GLY A 3 11.27 -56.97 51.13
CA GLY A 3 12.50 -56.13 51.20
C GLY A 3 13.15 -55.94 49.81
N GLY A 4 13.48 -54.77 49.26
CA GLY A 4 13.74 -53.43 49.77
C GLY A 4 14.82 -52.77 48.88
N GLY A 5 14.89 -51.44 48.83
CA GLY A 5 16.00 -50.64 48.26
C GLY A 5 15.81 -50.21 46.79
N GLY A 6 16.06 -48.98 46.33
CA GLY A 6 16.75 -47.83 46.93
C GLY A 6 17.66 -47.19 45.86
N GLY A 7 17.58 -45.86 45.68
CA GLY A 7 18.47 -45.04 44.82
C GLY A 7 17.68 -44.28 43.74
N GLY A 8 17.55 -42.95 43.73
CA GLY A 8 18.48 -41.91 44.15
C GLY A 8 19.21 -41.37 42.91
N GLY A 9 18.71 -40.27 42.32
CA GLY A 9 19.33 -39.70 41.12
C GLY A 9 18.72 -38.36 40.72
N ALA A 10 19.25 -37.28 41.30
CA ALA A 10 18.88 -35.91 41.03
C ALA A 10 19.18 -35.50 39.57
N ALA A 11 18.14 -35.41 38.72
CA ALA A 11 18.27 -34.93 37.34
C ALA A 11 17.25 -33.82 36.99
N GLY A 12 16.74 -33.11 37.99
CA GLY A 12 15.65 -32.13 37.81
C GLY A 12 16.06 -30.66 37.73
N ARG A 13 17.29 -30.29 38.09
CA ARG A 13 17.66 -28.87 38.33
C ARG A 13 18.51 -28.21 37.24
N ALA A 14 19.12 -28.98 36.35
CA ALA A 14 19.94 -28.43 35.26
C ALA A 14 19.13 -27.97 34.04
N ARG A 15 17.86 -28.41 33.90
CA ARG A 15 17.02 -28.07 32.73
C ARG A 15 16.35 -26.71 32.82
N LEU A 16 16.11 -26.17 34.03
CA LEU A 16 15.43 -24.88 34.19
C LEU A 16 16.33 -23.69 33.80
N LEU A 17 17.63 -23.78 34.12
CA LEU A 17 18.58 -22.71 33.82
C LEU A 17 18.89 -22.60 32.32
N ALA A 18 18.84 -23.70 31.58
CA ALA A 18 19.06 -23.70 30.13
C ALA A 18 17.91 -23.01 29.35
N VAL A 19 16.67 -23.09 29.84
CA VAL A 19 15.50 -22.45 29.18
C VAL A 19 15.53 -20.93 29.38
N LEU A 20 15.95 -20.45 30.55
CA LEU A 20 16.03 -19.01 30.84
C LEU A 20 17.15 -18.31 30.04
N LEU A 21 18.26 -19.00 29.75
CA LEU A 21 19.33 -18.49 28.88
C LEU A 21 18.95 -18.54 27.39
N ALA A 22 18.15 -19.53 26.96
CA ALA A 22 17.65 -19.60 25.58
C ALA A 22 16.64 -18.48 25.26
N GLY A 23 15.88 -18.01 26.26
CA GLY A 23 14.96 -16.87 26.10
C GLY A 23 15.64 -15.52 25.89
N LEU A 24 16.89 -15.36 26.37
CA LEU A 24 17.68 -14.13 26.21
C LEU A 24 18.51 -14.10 24.92
N LEU A 25 18.69 -15.25 24.25
CA LEU A 25 19.47 -15.41 23.01
C LEU A 25 18.59 -15.69 21.79
N GLY A 26 17.27 -15.79 21.96
CA GLY A 26 16.31 -15.83 20.86
C GLY A 26 16.21 -14.45 20.23
N GLY A 27 17.11 -14.17 19.29
CA GLY A 27 17.17 -12.90 18.57
C GLY A 27 15.81 -12.45 18.08
N ALA A 28 15.55 -11.15 18.20
CA ALA A 28 14.48 -10.47 17.49
C ALA A 28 14.63 -10.80 15.99
N ARG A 29 13.96 -11.86 15.53
CA ARG A 29 13.75 -12.09 14.10
C ARG A 29 13.00 -10.85 13.62
N GLY A 30 13.61 -10.10 12.71
CA GLY A 30 12.97 -8.98 12.03
C GLY A 30 11.74 -9.47 11.26
N PHE A 31 10.60 -9.51 11.92
CA PHE A 31 9.28 -9.84 11.38
C PHE A 31 8.52 -8.55 10.98
N GLY A 32 9.22 -7.50 10.55
CA GLY A 32 8.60 -6.22 10.17
C GLY A 32 8.67 -5.89 8.68
N ASP A 33 9.64 -6.46 7.96
CA ASP A 33 10.10 -5.88 6.70
C ASP A 33 9.53 -6.57 5.45
N GLU A 34 9.06 -7.82 5.54
CA GLU A 34 8.44 -8.54 4.42
C GLU A 34 6.94 -8.25 4.28
N GLU A 35 6.22 -8.14 5.39
CA GLU A 35 4.78 -7.82 5.37
C GLU A 35 4.54 -6.42 4.79
N GLU A 36 5.44 -5.48 5.08
CA GLU A 36 5.38 -4.12 4.54
C GLU A 36 5.64 -4.06 3.03
N ARG A 37 6.24 -5.08 2.39
CA ARG A 37 6.53 -5.08 0.95
C ARG A 37 5.47 -5.75 0.09
N ARG A 38 4.47 -6.38 0.71
CA ARG A 38 3.51 -7.20 -0.03
C ARG A 38 2.46 -6.34 -0.74
N CYS A 39 2.28 -6.61 -2.02
CA CYS A 39 1.17 -6.06 -2.80
C CYS A 39 -0.06 -6.98 -2.66
N ASP A 40 -1.25 -6.39 -2.65
CA ASP A 40 -2.52 -7.10 -2.68
C ASP A 40 -3.20 -6.96 -4.04
N ALA A 41 -3.98 -7.97 -4.43
CA ALA A 41 -4.76 -7.92 -5.66
C ALA A 41 -5.82 -6.80 -5.61
N ILE A 42 -6.05 -6.12 -6.73
CA ILE A 42 -7.11 -5.11 -6.88
C ILE A 42 -8.47 -5.80 -6.89
N ARG A 43 -9.32 -5.45 -5.94
CA ARG A 43 -10.69 -5.99 -5.78
C ARG A 43 -11.75 -5.07 -6.38
N ILE A 44 -11.41 -3.81 -6.65
CA ILE A 44 -12.31 -2.79 -7.18
C ILE A 44 -12.51 -3.01 -8.67
N ALA A 45 -13.74 -3.38 -9.08
CA ALA A 45 -14.03 -3.81 -10.47
C ALA A 45 -13.67 -2.75 -11.51
N MET A 46 -13.98 -1.47 -11.26
CA MET A 46 -13.68 -0.38 -12.20
C MET A 46 -12.18 -0.06 -12.35
N CYS A 47 -11.31 -0.62 -11.51
CA CYS A 47 -9.87 -0.41 -11.55
C CYS A 47 -9.07 -1.64 -11.99
N GLN A 48 -9.74 -2.73 -12.34
CA GLN A 48 -9.09 -3.90 -12.91
C GLN A 48 -8.78 -3.70 -14.40
N ASN A 49 -7.73 -4.37 -14.90
CA ASN A 49 -7.35 -4.37 -16.31
C ASN A 49 -6.97 -2.99 -16.90
N LEU A 50 -6.51 -2.06 -16.05
CA LEU A 50 -6.04 -0.73 -16.46
C LEU A 50 -4.51 -0.66 -16.68
N GLY A 51 -3.84 -1.81 -16.79
CA GLY A 51 -2.38 -1.92 -16.96
C GLY A 51 -1.62 -2.42 -15.74
N TYR A 52 -2.28 -2.56 -14.58
CA TYR A 52 -1.75 -3.18 -13.38
C TYR A 52 -2.90 -3.85 -12.59
N ASN A 53 -2.58 -4.89 -11.81
CA ASN A 53 -3.58 -5.72 -11.12
C ASN A 53 -3.30 -5.87 -9.61
N VAL A 54 -2.25 -5.22 -9.10
CA VAL A 54 -1.86 -5.25 -7.69
C VAL A 54 -1.66 -3.83 -7.17
N THR A 55 -2.04 -3.63 -5.91
CA THR A 55 -2.00 -2.35 -5.20
C THR A 55 -1.44 -2.56 -3.79
N LYS A 56 -1.27 -1.47 -3.05
CA LYS A 56 -0.89 -1.47 -1.64
C LYS A 56 -1.64 -0.37 -0.93
N MET A 57 -2.11 -0.68 0.28
CA MET A 57 -2.73 0.27 1.19
C MET A 57 -1.71 0.71 2.27
N PRO A 58 -1.84 1.93 2.85
CA PRO A 58 -2.83 2.94 2.51
C PRO A 58 -2.61 3.54 1.11
N ASN A 59 -3.70 3.99 0.49
CA ASN A 59 -3.63 4.67 -0.80
C ASN A 59 -3.21 6.15 -0.65
N LEU A 60 -3.12 6.90 -1.76
CA LEU A 60 -2.63 8.28 -1.76
C LEU A 60 -3.59 9.31 -1.13
N VAL A 61 -4.80 8.88 -0.78
CA VAL A 61 -5.80 9.72 -0.07
C VAL A 61 -6.01 9.27 1.37
N GLY A 62 -5.26 8.27 1.84
CA GLY A 62 -5.26 7.81 3.23
C GLY A 62 -6.31 6.75 3.57
N HIS A 63 -6.93 6.08 2.59
CA HIS A 63 -7.76 4.92 2.89
C HIS A 63 -6.87 3.72 3.22
N GLU A 64 -7.21 3.01 4.29
CA GLU A 64 -6.54 1.78 4.72
C GLU A 64 -7.11 0.54 4.03
N LEU A 65 -8.36 0.61 3.55
CA LEU A 65 -9.07 -0.51 2.94
C LEU A 65 -9.51 -0.18 1.51
N GLN A 66 -9.39 -1.17 0.61
CA GLN A 66 -9.89 -1.02 -0.77
C GLN A 66 -11.41 -0.79 -0.81
N ALA A 67 -12.17 -1.32 0.16
CA ALA A 67 -13.62 -1.10 0.26
C ALA A 67 -13.98 0.38 0.48
N ASP A 68 -13.21 1.08 1.32
CA ASP A 68 -13.41 2.51 1.56
C ASP A 68 -13.02 3.33 0.33
N ALA A 69 -11.94 2.92 -0.35
CA ALA A 69 -11.55 3.50 -1.63
C ALA A 69 -12.61 3.28 -2.73
N GLU A 70 -13.22 2.11 -2.80
CA GLU A 70 -14.31 1.80 -3.73
C GLU A 70 -15.53 2.71 -3.47
N LEU A 71 -15.93 2.85 -2.20
CA LEU A 71 -17.05 3.71 -1.83
C LEU A 71 -16.83 5.15 -2.33
N GLN A 72 -15.64 5.71 -2.13
CA GLN A 72 -15.33 7.06 -2.63
C GLN A 72 -15.21 7.11 -4.16
N LEU A 73 -14.63 6.10 -4.81
CA LEU A 73 -14.50 6.01 -6.27
C LEU A 73 -15.86 6.01 -6.96
N THR A 74 -16.86 5.30 -6.42
CA THR A 74 -18.21 5.23 -7.00
C THR A 74 -18.90 6.60 -7.09
N THR A 75 -18.51 7.57 -6.26
CA THR A 75 -19.02 8.95 -6.35
C THR A 75 -18.60 9.66 -7.65
N PHE A 76 -17.51 9.20 -8.29
CA PHE A 76 -17.03 9.73 -9.57
C PHE A 76 -17.64 9.03 -10.78
N THR A 77 -18.41 7.95 -10.62
CA THR A 77 -19.01 7.20 -11.73
C THR A 77 -19.80 8.07 -12.71
N PRO A 78 -20.64 9.04 -12.27
CA PRO A 78 -21.32 9.94 -13.20
C PRO A 78 -20.36 10.77 -14.06
N LEU A 79 -19.27 11.27 -13.47
CA LEU A 79 -18.26 12.07 -14.18
C LEU A 79 -17.46 11.22 -15.19
N ILE A 80 -17.19 9.96 -14.84
CA ILE A 80 -16.55 8.99 -15.74
C ILE A 80 -17.47 8.69 -16.92
N GLN A 81 -18.75 8.41 -16.68
CA GLN A 81 -19.73 8.13 -17.73
C GLN A 81 -20.01 9.34 -18.62
N TYR A 82 -19.95 10.56 -18.07
CA TYR A 82 -20.02 11.79 -18.84
C TYR A 82 -18.87 11.90 -19.86
N GLY A 83 -17.70 11.33 -19.56
CA GLY A 83 -16.62 11.19 -20.53
C GLY A 83 -15.83 12.48 -20.81
N CYS A 84 -15.71 13.38 -19.82
CA CYS A 84 -14.92 14.62 -19.96
C CYS A 84 -13.45 14.37 -20.35
N SER A 85 -12.88 13.26 -19.91
CA SER A 85 -11.53 12.82 -20.26
C SER A 85 -11.44 11.29 -20.31
N SER A 86 -10.85 10.74 -21.37
CA SER A 86 -10.58 9.30 -21.48
C SER A 86 -9.58 8.79 -20.43
N GLN A 87 -8.83 9.69 -19.80
CA GLN A 87 -7.85 9.36 -18.77
C GLN A 87 -8.41 9.44 -17.34
N LEU A 88 -9.66 9.90 -17.16
CA LEU A 88 -10.22 10.14 -15.83
C LEU A 88 -10.27 8.86 -14.97
N GLN A 89 -10.76 7.76 -15.53
CA GLN A 89 -10.85 6.48 -14.81
C GLN A 89 -9.47 5.99 -14.38
N PHE A 90 -8.50 5.98 -15.30
CA PHE A 90 -7.12 5.59 -14.98
C PHE A 90 -6.49 6.51 -13.93
N PHE A 91 -6.70 7.83 -14.03
CA PHE A 91 -6.22 8.79 -13.05
C PHE A 91 -6.77 8.49 -11.66
N LEU A 92 -8.10 8.36 -11.54
CA LEU A 92 -8.74 8.05 -10.26
C LEU A 92 -8.20 6.73 -9.69
N CYS A 93 -8.15 5.66 -10.47
CA CYS A 93 -7.61 4.38 -10.00
C CYS A 93 -6.16 4.50 -9.54
N SER A 94 -5.29 5.23 -10.26
CA SER A 94 -3.90 5.44 -9.83
C SER A 94 -3.75 6.23 -8.52
N VAL A 95 -4.78 6.95 -8.08
CA VAL A 95 -4.81 7.64 -6.79
C VAL A 95 -5.39 6.75 -5.68
N TYR A 96 -6.52 6.10 -5.96
CA TYR A 96 -7.31 5.37 -4.96
C TYR A 96 -6.87 3.92 -4.76
N VAL A 97 -6.27 3.30 -5.78
CA VAL A 97 -5.67 1.97 -5.74
C VAL A 97 -4.35 2.02 -6.50
N PRO A 98 -3.34 2.75 -5.99
CA PRO A 98 -2.11 3.00 -6.71
C PRO A 98 -1.35 1.71 -7.04
N MET A 99 -0.52 1.73 -8.07
CA MET A 99 0.26 0.57 -8.49
C MET A 99 1.29 0.21 -7.40
N CYS A 100 1.46 -1.09 -7.15
CA CYS A 100 2.46 -1.61 -6.23
C CYS A 100 3.50 -2.49 -6.95
N THR A 101 4.74 -2.48 -6.47
CA THR A 101 5.80 -3.40 -6.88
C THR A 101 6.63 -3.81 -5.67
N GLU A 102 7.00 -5.09 -5.58
CA GLU A 102 7.83 -5.61 -4.48
C GLU A 102 9.24 -4.99 -4.44
N LYS A 103 9.66 -4.30 -5.51
CA LYS A 103 10.96 -3.62 -5.60
C LYS A 103 11.01 -2.30 -4.83
N ILE A 104 9.85 -1.68 -4.58
CA ILE A 104 9.76 -0.32 -4.03
C ILE A 104 8.63 -0.30 -3.00
N ASN A 105 8.94 0.08 -1.76
CA ASN A 105 7.97 0.05 -0.66
C ASN A 105 6.87 1.12 -0.76
N ILE A 106 7.04 2.13 -1.61
CA ILE A 106 6.07 3.21 -1.83
C ILE A 106 5.14 2.91 -3.03
N PRO A 107 3.83 3.18 -2.90
CA PRO A 107 2.91 3.04 -4.02
C PRO A 107 3.21 4.06 -5.13
N ILE A 108 3.00 3.65 -6.38
CA ILE A 108 3.24 4.45 -7.58
C ILE A 108 1.90 5.06 -8.04
N GLY A 109 1.80 6.39 -7.91
CA GLY A 109 0.65 7.20 -8.29
C GLY A 109 0.72 7.81 -9.69
N PRO A 110 -0.24 8.72 -10.03
CA PRO A 110 -0.16 9.50 -11.25
C PRO A 110 0.92 10.58 -11.17
N CYS A 111 1.37 11.06 -12.32
CA CYS A 111 2.13 12.30 -12.39
C CYS A 111 1.19 13.53 -12.42
N GLY A 112 1.74 14.67 -11.99
CA GLY A 112 1.08 15.97 -11.99
C GLY A 112 0.64 16.40 -13.40
N GLY A 113 1.42 16.06 -14.44
CA GLY A 113 1.02 16.30 -15.84
C GLY A 113 -0.28 15.59 -16.22
N MET A 114 -0.44 14.32 -15.83
CA MET A 114 -1.67 13.57 -16.05
C MET A 114 -2.84 14.18 -15.26
N CYS A 115 -2.63 14.51 -13.98
CA CYS A 115 -3.64 15.16 -13.15
C CYS A 115 -4.12 16.47 -13.77
N LEU A 116 -3.20 17.35 -14.18
CA LEU A 116 -3.54 18.65 -14.78
C LEU A 116 -4.32 18.49 -16.09
N SER A 117 -3.96 17.48 -16.90
CA SER A 117 -4.68 17.15 -18.13
C SER A 117 -6.14 16.74 -17.85
N VAL A 118 -6.35 15.86 -16.87
CA VAL A 118 -7.70 15.44 -16.46
C VAL A 118 -8.47 16.59 -15.83
N LYS A 119 -7.87 17.30 -14.87
CA LYS A 119 -8.47 18.44 -14.18
C LYS A 119 -8.96 19.51 -15.17
N ARG A 120 -8.13 19.90 -16.15
CA ARG A 120 -8.50 20.90 -17.17
C ARG A 120 -9.78 20.55 -17.93
N ARG A 121 -10.02 19.25 -18.16
CA ARG A 121 -11.19 18.77 -18.92
C ARG A 121 -12.41 18.54 -18.04
N CYS A 122 -12.22 18.07 -16.81
CA CYS A 122 -13.31 17.59 -15.95
C CYS A 122 -13.72 18.59 -14.86
N GLU A 123 -12.85 19.51 -14.43
CA GLU A 123 -13.20 20.56 -13.48
C GLU A 123 -14.30 21.50 -13.99
N PRO A 124 -14.34 21.94 -15.26
CA PRO A 124 -15.44 22.77 -15.76
C PRO A 124 -16.80 22.07 -15.64
N VAL A 125 -16.85 20.76 -15.92
CA VAL A 125 -18.06 19.94 -15.79
C VAL A 125 -18.51 19.87 -14.32
N LEU A 126 -17.57 19.63 -13.38
CA LEU A 126 -17.91 19.67 -11.95
C LEU A 126 -18.48 21.02 -11.53
N LYS A 127 -17.89 22.12 -11.98
CA LYS A 127 -18.32 23.48 -11.65
C LYS A 127 -19.72 23.80 -12.19
N GLU A 128 -20.08 23.28 -13.35
CA GLU A 128 -21.43 23.42 -13.92
C GLU A 128 -22.51 22.84 -12.99
N PHE A 129 -22.18 21.77 -12.26
CA PHE A 129 -23.05 21.15 -11.25
C PHE A 129 -22.81 21.66 -9.83
N GLY A 130 -22.04 22.74 -9.64
CA GLY A 130 -21.77 23.34 -8.33
C GLY A 130 -20.72 22.62 -7.48
N PHE A 131 -19.95 21.70 -8.07
CA PHE A 131 -18.87 20.99 -7.37
C PHE A 131 -17.49 21.60 -7.71
N ALA A 132 -16.60 21.59 -6.71
CA ALA A 132 -15.20 21.96 -6.91
C ALA A 132 -14.35 20.73 -7.27
N TRP A 133 -13.19 20.97 -7.86
CA TRP A 133 -12.17 19.92 -7.94
C TRP A 133 -11.67 19.58 -6.53
N PRO A 134 -11.72 18.32 -6.09
CA PRO A 134 -11.48 17.96 -4.70
C PRO A 134 -10.01 18.13 -4.30
N ASP A 135 -9.76 18.57 -3.07
CA ASP A 135 -8.42 18.81 -2.54
C ASP A 135 -7.57 17.53 -2.43
N SER A 136 -8.22 16.37 -2.26
CA SER A 136 -7.56 15.06 -2.32
C SER A 136 -6.92 14.78 -3.68
N LEU A 137 -7.43 15.39 -4.75
CA LEU A 137 -6.91 15.27 -6.13
C LEU A 137 -6.11 16.49 -6.57
N ASN A 138 -5.62 17.31 -5.63
CA ASN A 138 -4.83 18.50 -5.97
C ASN A 138 -3.53 18.09 -6.70
N CYS A 139 -3.38 18.56 -7.95
CA CYS A 139 -2.28 18.16 -8.81
C CYS A 139 -0.89 18.54 -8.30
N SER A 140 -0.78 19.53 -7.41
CA SER A 140 0.49 19.90 -6.78
C SER A 140 1.00 18.86 -5.78
N LYS A 141 0.17 17.88 -5.39
CA LYS A 141 0.58 16.76 -4.52
C LYS A 141 1.29 15.64 -5.28
N PHE A 142 1.25 15.65 -6.61
CA PHE A 142 1.82 14.60 -7.44
C PHE A 142 3.16 15.03 -8.05
N PRO A 143 4.11 14.09 -8.26
CA PRO A 143 5.38 14.39 -8.92
C PRO A 143 5.17 15.00 -10.31
N PRO A 144 5.93 16.04 -10.72
CA PRO A 144 5.68 16.78 -11.95
C PRO A 144 5.80 15.92 -13.22
N GLN A 145 6.71 14.94 -13.22
CA GLN A 145 6.95 14.00 -14.31
C GLN A 145 7.12 12.58 -13.75
N ASN A 146 7.09 11.58 -14.63
CA ASN A 146 7.41 10.19 -14.31
C ASN A 146 8.93 10.02 -14.09
N ASP A 147 9.49 10.81 -13.18
CA ASP A 147 10.82 10.57 -12.67
C ASP A 147 10.66 9.50 -11.59
N HIS A 148 10.70 8.24 -12.00
CA HIS A 148 11.06 7.20 -11.06
C HIS A 148 12.32 7.68 -10.34
N PRO A 149 12.42 7.61 -9.01
CA PRO A 149 13.71 7.68 -8.38
C PRO A 149 14.48 6.45 -8.87
N HIS A 150 15.17 6.59 -9.99
CA HIS A 150 16.24 5.72 -10.37
C HIS A 150 17.21 5.78 -9.18
N VAL A 151 17.31 4.65 -8.48
CA VAL A 151 18.37 4.40 -7.51
C VAL A 151 19.68 4.38 -8.29
N HIS A 152 20.17 5.56 -8.65
CA HIS A 152 21.56 5.81 -8.94
C HIS A 152 22.08 6.65 -7.78
N GLY A 153 22.31 5.95 -6.67
CA GLY A 153 23.27 6.41 -5.68
C GLY A 153 24.64 6.51 -6.34
N GLY A 154 25.15 7.72 -6.47
CA GLY A 154 26.51 8.00 -6.88
C GLY A 154 26.77 9.50 -6.75
N PRO A 155 27.73 9.95 -5.92
CA PRO A 155 28.06 11.35 -5.83
C PRO A 155 28.71 11.77 -7.16
N ARG A 156 28.26 12.89 -7.72
CA ARG A 156 28.95 13.55 -8.82
C ARG A 156 30.28 14.09 -8.29
N GLY A 157 31.37 13.43 -8.65
CA GLY A 157 32.71 14.01 -8.70
C GLY A 157 32.87 14.89 -9.93
#